data_AF-A0A379FHY4-F1
#
_entry.id   AF-A0A379FHY4-F1
#
_cell.length_a   1.000
_cell.length_b   1.000
_cell.length_c   1.000
_cell.angle_alpha   90.00
_cell.angle_beta   90.00
_cell.angle_gamma   90.00
#
_symmetry.space_group_name_H-M   'P 1'
#
loop_
_entity.id
_entity.type
_entity.pdbx_description
1 polymer ?
#
loop_
_entity_poly.entity_id
_entity_poly.type
_entity_poly.pdbx_seq_one_letter_code
_entity_poly.pdbx_strand_id
1 'polypeptide(L)'
;MAKIAGCLKKYGSLNKESWREDLSKGFSEAFRVLKPGGTLLFKWNETQIPVKQILALTDQKPTAIQRVGKNDKTHWISFLKEVK
;
A
#
# COMPACT_ATOMS: atom_id res chain seq x y z
N MET A 1 24.59 -6.64 -10.56
CA MET A 1 23.55 -7.70 -10.54
C MET A 1 22.99 -7.84 -9.13
N ALA A 2 21.97 -7.06 -8.76
CA ALA A 2 21.29 -7.24 -7.47
C ALA A 2 20.14 -8.24 -7.66
N LYS A 3 20.28 -9.44 -7.09
CA LYS A 3 19.26 -10.51 -7.09
C LYS A 3 18.02 -10.04 -6.31
N ILE A 4 16.94 -9.75 -7.01
CA ILE A 4 15.58 -9.63 -6.46
C ILE A 4 14.79 -10.89 -6.88
N ALA A 5 15.28 -12.06 -6.48
CA ALA A 5 14.70 -13.35 -6.86
C ALA A 5 13.81 -13.87 -5.73
N GLY A 6 12.56 -13.39 -5.67
CA GLY A 6 11.56 -13.91 -4.73
C GLY A 6 10.19 -13.24 -4.84
N CYS A 7 10.16 -11.90 -4.91
CA CYS A 7 8.91 -11.14 -4.97
C CYS A 7 8.33 -11.06 -6.40
N LEU A 8 9.19 -10.83 -7.41
CA LEU A 8 8.77 -10.62 -8.80
C LEU A 8 8.01 -11.81 -9.42
N LYS A 9 8.40 -13.04 -9.08
CA LYS A 9 7.79 -14.26 -9.64
C LYS A 9 6.43 -14.62 -9.03
N LYS A 10 6.07 -14.05 -7.87
CA LYS A 10 4.84 -14.38 -7.14
C LYS A 10 3.80 -13.26 -7.14
N TYR A 11 4.21 -12.00 -7.29
CA TYR A 11 3.33 -10.83 -7.08
C TYR A 11 3.41 -9.77 -8.20
N GLY A 12 4.16 -10.03 -9.27
CA GLY A 12 4.40 -9.04 -10.32
C GLY A 12 5.36 -7.93 -9.88
N SER A 13 5.67 -7.02 -10.81
CA SER A 13 6.44 -5.80 -10.54
C SER A 13 5.62 -4.59 -10.95
N LEU A 14 5.64 -3.55 -10.12
CA LEU A 14 5.12 -2.26 -10.51
C LEU A 14 5.95 -1.69 -11.66
N ASN A 15 5.30 -1.11 -12.67
CA ASN A 15 5.99 -0.42 -13.75
C ASN A 15 6.70 0.81 -13.17
N LYS A 16 8.00 0.95 -13.45
CA LYS A 16 8.83 2.02 -12.87
C LYS A 16 8.33 3.43 -13.19
N GLU A 17 7.63 3.59 -14.31
CA GLU A 17 7.14 4.89 -14.79
C GLU A 17 5.71 5.16 -14.29
N SER A 18 4.81 4.18 -14.37
CA SER A 18 3.38 4.37 -14.06
C SER A 18 2.95 3.97 -12.64
N TRP A 19 3.83 3.40 -11.81
CA TRP A 19 3.41 2.80 -10.53
C TRP A 19 2.64 3.74 -9.60
N ARG A 20 2.95 5.04 -9.62
CA ARG A 20 2.27 6.03 -8.78
C ARG A 20 0.81 6.18 -9.18
N GLU A 21 0.56 6.26 -10.49
CA GLU A 21 -0.79 6.38 -11.05
C GLU A 21 -1.56 5.08 -10.83
N ASP A 22 -0.92 3.94 -11.05
CA ASP A 22 -1.54 2.62 -10.84
C ASP A 22 -1.94 2.42 -9.38
N LEU A 23 -1.08 2.77 -8.43
CA LEU A 23 -1.40 2.69 -7.00
C LEU A 23 -2.46 3.71 -6.59
N SER A 24 -2.42 4.95 -7.08
CA SER A 24 -3.44 5.97 -6.79
C SER A 24 -4.82 5.54 -7.27
N LYS A 25 -4.92 5.02 -8.50
CA LYS A 25 -6.16 4.43 -9.04
C LYS A 25 -6.60 3.22 -8.23
N GLY A 26 -5.66 2.35 -7.85
CA GLY A 26 -5.93 1.19 -7.00
C GLY A 26 -6.50 1.57 -5.62
N PHE A 27 -5.95 2.57 -4.96
CA PHE A 27 -6.50 3.11 -3.71
C PHE A 27 -7.91 3.67 -3.92
N SER A 28 -8.08 4.52 -4.93
CA SER A 28 -9.37 5.14 -5.23
C SER A 28 -10.46 4.09 -5.46
N GLU A 29 -10.14 3.04 -6.22
CA GLU A 29 -11.06 1.94 -6.49
C GLU A 29 -11.33 1.11 -5.23
N ALA A 30 -10.31 0.80 -4.43
CA ALA A 30 -10.46 0.08 -3.17
C ALA A 30 -11.39 0.84 -2.20
N PHE A 31 -11.23 2.15 -2.07
CA PHE A 31 -12.12 2.98 -1.25
C PHE A 31 -13.53 3.09 -1.83
N ARG A 32 -13.67 3.10 -3.15
CA ARG A 32 -14.98 3.11 -3.83
C ARG A 32 -15.80 1.86 -3.51
N VAL A 33 -15.18 0.68 -3.61
CA VAL A 33 -15.87 -0.62 -3.44
C VAL A 33 -16.14 -1.00 -1.98
N LEU A 34 -15.41 -0.41 -1.02
CA LEU A 34 -15.66 -0.66 0.40
C LEU A 34 -17.06 -0.18 0.81
N LYS A 35 -17.78 -1.00 1.58
CA LYS A 35 -19.01 -0.57 2.26
C LYS A 35 -18.71 0.53 3.29
N PRO A 36 -19.68 1.41 3.62
CA PRO A 36 -19.54 2.33 4.74
C PRO A 36 -19.11 1.58 6.02
N GLY A 37 -18.13 2.12 6.75
CA GLY A 37 -17.55 1.47 7.94
C GLY A 37 -16.63 0.28 7.63
N GLY A 38 -16.38 0.00 6.35
CA GLY A 38 -15.41 -1.01 5.92
C GLY A 38 -13.98 -0.58 6.21
N THR A 39 -13.10 -1.56 6.41
CA THR A 39 -11.66 -1.32 6.63
C THR A 39 -10.86 -1.82 5.43
N LEU A 40 -10.00 -0.96 4.88
CA LEU A 40 -8.95 -1.36 3.95
C LEU A 40 -7.72 -1.73 4.75
N LEU A 41 -7.23 -2.97 4.60
CA LEU A 41 -5.95 -3.39 5.15
C LEU A 41 -4.91 -3.45 4.02
N PHE A 42 -3.92 -2.59 4.08
CA PHE A 42 -2.88 -2.45 3.08
C PHE A 42 -1.52 -2.89 3.64
N LYS A 43 -0.90 -3.88 3.00
CA LYS A 43 0.43 -4.38 3.36
C LYS A 43 1.48 -3.82 2.40
N TRP A 44 2.48 -3.13 2.93
CA TRP A 44 3.57 -2.55 2.15
C TRP A 44 4.94 -2.92 2.69
N ASN A 45 5.95 -3.00 1.82
CA ASN A 45 7.33 -3.16 2.23
C ASN A 45 8.15 -1.95 1.75
N GLU A 46 8.80 -1.26 2.69
CA GLU A 46 9.44 0.03 2.40
C GLU A 46 10.84 -0.08 1.76
N THR A 47 11.33 -1.29 1.45
CA THR A 47 12.71 -1.51 0.98
C THR A 47 13.06 -0.73 -0.29
N GLN A 48 12.09 -0.56 -1.20
CA GLN A 48 12.31 0.13 -2.47
C GLN A 48 11.65 1.50 -2.50
N ILE A 49 10.44 1.61 -1.96
CA ILE A 49 9.67 2.85 -1.96
C ILE A 49 9.20 3.11 -0.54
N PRO A 50 9.60 4.26 0.06
CA PRO A 50 9.19 4.63 1.40
C PRO A 50 7.67 4.75 1.53
N VAL A 51 7.13 4.30 2.67
CA VAL A 51 5.68 4.37 2.97
C VAL A 51 5.12 5.77 2.80
N LYS A 52 5.89 6.81 3.17
CA LYS A 52 5.50 8.22 3.00
C LYS A 52 5.11 8.57 1.56
N GLN A 53 5.81 8.01 0.56
CA GLN A 53 5.47 8.27 -0.85
C GLN A 53 4.14 7.62 -1.23
N ILE A 54 3.85 6.44 -0.67
CA ILE A 54 2.63 5.68 -0.97
C ILE A 54 1.42 6.34 -0.31
N LEU A 55 1.57 6.76 0.96
CA LEU A 55 0.53 7.46 1.70
C LEU A 55 0.17 8.82 1.09
N ALA A 56 1.10 9.47 0.37
CA ALA A 56 0.82 10.70 -0.36
C ALA A 56 -0.05 10.49 -1.62
N LEU A 57 -0.29 9.24 -2.04
CA LEU A 57 -1.11 8.91 -3.22
C LEU A 57 -2.61 8.80 -2.92
N THR A 58 -3.01 8.97 -1.65
CA THR A 58 -4.40 8.89 -1.19
C THR A 58 -4.69 9.99 -0.18
N ASP A 59 -5.87 10.59 -0.26
CA ASP A 59 -6.34 11.58 0.72
C ASP A 59 -6.87 10.92 2.00
N GLN A 60 -7.11 9.61 1.96
CA GLN A 60 -7.61 8.85 3.11
C GLN A 60 -6.52 8.71 4.17
N LYS A 61 -6.82 9.12 5.41
CA LYS A 61 -5.89 9.04 6.53
C LYS A 61 -5.85 7.62 7.10
N PRO A 62 -4.65 7.05 7.34
CA PRO A 62 -4.56 5.75 7.99
C PRO A 62 -5.02 5.85 9.44
N THR A 63 -5.81 4.87 9.87
CA THR A 63 -6.33 4.76 11.23
C THR A 63 -5.30 4.12 12.15
N ALA A 64 -4.57 3.13 11.66
CA ALA A 64 -3.44 2.54 12.37
C ALA A 64 -2.34 2.11 11.40
N ILE A 65 -1.10 2.17 11.86
CA ILE A 65 0.09 1.70 11.15
C ILE A 65 0.86 0.78 12.09
N GLN A 66 0.97 -0.49 11.72
CA GLN A 66 1.79 -1.47 12.43
C GLN A 66 3.02 -1.81 11.60
N ARG A 67 4.19 -1.74 12.23
CA ARG A 67 5.47 -2.17 11.64
C ARG A 67 5.78 -3.58 12.12
N VAL A 68 6.16 -4.46 11.20
CA VAL A 68 6.45 -5.87 11.48
C VAL A 68 7.62 -6.39 10.63
N GLY A 69 8.25 -7.47 11.13
CA GLY A 69 9.28 -8.22 10.41
C GLY A 69 10.71 -7.82 10.79
N LYS A 70 11.68 -8.47 10.15
CA LYS A 70 13.11 -8.23 10.43
C LYS A 70 13.49 -6.82 9.96
N ASN A 71 13.94 -5.98 10.90
CA ASN A 71 14.23 -4.55 10.71
C ASN A 71 13.00 -3.66 10.47
N ASP A 72 11.79 -4.07 10.85
CA ASP A 72 10.57 -3.25 10.82
C ASP A 72 10.15 -2.69 9.45
N LYS A 73 10.66 -3.27 8.35
CA LYS A 73 10.44 -2.75 6.98
C LYS A 73 9.06 -3.03 6.40
N THR A 74 8.29 -3.95 6.98
CA THR A 74 6.93 -4.27 6.49
C THR A 74 5.90 -3.52 7.31
N HIS A 75 5.03 -2.80 6.62
CA HIS A 75 4.00 -1.96 7.20
C HIS A 75 2.64 -2.55 6.87
N TRP A 76 1.84 -2.77 7.90
CA TRP A 76 0.41 -2.98 7.78
C TRP A 76 -0.28 -1.68 8.12
N ILE A 77 -1.08 -1.19 7.18
CA ILE A 77 -1.74 0.10 7.26
C ILE A 77 -3.23 -0.16 7.15
N SER A 78 -3.99 0.27 8.15
CA SER A 78 -5.45 0.20 8.11
C SER A 78 -6.03 1.57 7.79
N PHE A 79 -7.06 1.58 6.95
CA PHE A 79 -7.87 2.75 6.67
C PHE A 79 -9.32 2.40 6.93
N LEU A 80 -10.01 3.21 7.74
CA LEU A 80 -11.45 3.08 7.96
C LEU A 80 -12.20 3.99 6.99
N LYS A 81 -13.13 3.43 6.21
CA LYS A 81 -14.06 4.22 5.42
C LYS A 81 -15.12 4.80 6.35
N GLU A 82 -15.21 6.13 6.40
CA GLU A 82 -16.20 6.83 7.22
C GLU A 82 -17.62 6.34 6.90
N VAL A 83 -18.43 6.17 7.95
CA VAL A 83 -19.87 5.94 7.83
C VAL A 83 -20.52 7.31 7.78
N LYS A 84 -21.16 7.65 6.66
CA LYS A 84 -22.08 8.77 6.59
C LYS A 84 -23.46 8.33 7.08
#